data_AF-A0A9E5KVV8-F1
#
_entry.id   AF-A0A9E5KVV8-F1
#
_cell.length_a   1.000
_cell.length_b   1.000
_cell.length_c   1.000
_cell.angle_alpha   90.00
_cell.angle_beta   90.00
_cell.angle_gamma   90.00
#
_symmetry.space_group_name_H-M   'P 1'
#
loop_
_entity.id
_entity.type
_entity.pdbx_description
1 polymer ?
#
loop_
_entity_poly.entity_id
_entity_poly.type
_entity_poly.pdbx_seq_one_letter_code
_entity_poly.pdbx_strand_id
1 'polypeptide(L)' 'MMTQSKLALGTWQFGPDHGFWTDQALEDSKATLRFALKDTIRHIDTASSYGKGRSEQIIG' A
#
# COMPACT_ATOMS: atom_id res chain seq x y z
N MET A 1 -24.00 -3.94 6.63
CA MET A 1 -23.23 -2.72 6.32
C MET A 1 -21.76 -3.05 6.40
N MET A 2 -20.96 -2.74 5.38
CA MET A 2 -19.51 -2.75 5.55
C MET A 2 -19.13 -1.53 6.39
N THR A 3 -18.36 -1.74 7.46
CA THR A 3 -17.81 -0.65 8.26
C THR A 3 -16.72 0.06 7.46
N GLN A 4 -16.96 1.32 7.10
CA GLN A 4 -15.98 2.13 6.41
C GLN A 4 -14.94 2.64 7.42
N SER A 5 -13.66 2.45 7.13
CA SER A 5 -12.60 3.01 7.96
C SER A 5 -12.55 4.53 7.81
N LYS A 6 -12.30 5.25 8.92
CA LYS A 6 -12.13 6.71 8.91
C LYS A 6 -10.82 7.15 8.23
N LEU A 7 -9.88 6.22 8.08
CA LEU A 7 -8.58 6.40 7.45
C LEU A 7 -8.39 5.39 6.32
N ALA A 8 -7.57 5.75 5.34
CA ALA A 8 -7.11 4.89 4.26
C ALA A 8 -5.58 4.80 4.26
N LEU A 9 -5.04 3.68 3.79
CA LEU A 9 -3.60 3.51 3.57
C LEU A 9 -3.29 3.78 2.09
N GLY A 10 -2.57 4.86 1.80
CA GLY A 10 -1.97 5.09 0.49
C GLY A 10 -0.70 4.26 0.31
N THR A 11 -0.47 3.74 -0.90
CA THR A 11 0.57 2.71 -1.16
C THR A 11 1.56 3.07 -2.27
N TRP A 12 1.73 4.35 -2.61
CA TRP A 12 2.68 4.76 -3.65
C TRP A 12 4.11 4.26 -3.38
N GLN A 13 4.55 4.26 -2.13
CA GLN A 13 5.86 3.78 -1.71
C GLN A 13 6.06 2.29 -2.01
N PHE A 14 5.00 1.47 -2.08
CA PHE A 14 5.11 0.04 -2.32
C PHE A 14 5.59 -0.26 -3.75
N GLY A 15 5.29 0.63 -4.68
CA GLY A 15 5.80 0.61 -6.04
C GLY A 15 6.67 1.84 -6.31
N PRO A 16 7.91 1.89 -5.80
CA PRO A 16 8.82 3.01 -6.06
C PRO A 16 9.00 3.20 -7.58
N ASP A 17 8.76 4.42 -8.06
CA ASP A 17 8.91 4.78 -9.48
C ASP A 17 9.31 6.26 -9.61
N HIS A 18 9.83 6.62 -10.78
CA HIS A 18 10.17 8.00 -11.18
C HIS A 18 11.11 8.76 -10.22
N GLY A 19 11.86 8.06 -9.37
CA GLY A 19 12.82 8.65 -8.43
C GLY A 19 12.20 9.31 -7.19
N PHE A 20 10.88 9.16 -6.95
CA PHE A 20 10.24 9.68 -5.74
C PHE A 20 10.56 8.85 -4.50
N TRP A 21 10.72 7.53 -4.69
CA TRP A 21 11.04 6.56 -3.64
C TRP A 21 12.12 5.63 -4.19
N THR A 22 13.21 5.40 -3.46
CA THR A 22 14.39 4.68 -3.99
C THR A 22 14.77 3.43 -3.19
N ASP A 23 14.42 3.37 -1.90
CA ASP A 23 14.95 2.36 -0.97
C ASP A 23 13.85 1.64 -0.18
N GLN A 24 12.65 1.54 -0.75
CA GLN A 24 11.56 0.83 -0.09
C GLN A 24 11.82 -0.68 -0.12
N ALA A 25 12.03 -1.28 1.06
CA ALA A 25 12.11 -2.72 1.19
C ALA A 25 10.73 -3.37 1.07
N LEU A 26 10.66 -4.48 0.32
CA LEU A 26 9.43 -5.25 0.12
C LEU A 26 8.81 -5.72 1.45
N GLU A 27 9.64 -6.17 2.39
CA GLU A 27 9.16 -6.70 3.66
C GLU A 27 8.56 -5.62 4.57
N ASP A 28 9.05 -4.37 4.47
CA ASP A 28 8.48 -3.23 5.18
C ASP A 28 7.12 -2.84 4.61
N SER A 29 6.95 -2.88 3.28
CA SER A 29 5.66 -2.67 2.62
C SER A 29 4.62 -3.71 3.07
N LYS A 30 5.01 -4.99 3.09
CA LYS A 30 4.15 -6.08 3.58
C LYS A 30 3.86 -5.95 5.08
N ALA A 31 4.84 -5.56 5.90
CA ALA A 31 4.65 -5.36 7.33
C ALA A 31 3.66 -4.21 7.60
N THR A 32 3.78 -3.12 6.84
CA THR A 32 2.86 -1.97 6.88
C THR A 32 1.44 -2.39 6.53
N LEU A 33 1.27 -3.12 5.42
CA LEU A 33 -0.05 -3.62 5.01
C LEU A 33 -0.68 -4.53 6.08
N ARG A 34 0.10 -5.49 6.62
CA ARG A 34 -0.36 -6.37 7.70
C ARG A 34 -0.76 -5.59 8.95
N PHE A 35 0.00 -4.57 9.32
CA PHE A 35 -0.32 -3.72 10.47
C PHE A 35 -1.63 -2.96 10.25
N ALA A 36 -1.80 -2.33 9.08
CA ALA A 36 -3.02 -1.58 8.73
C ALA A 36 -4.27 -2.48 8.75
N LEU A 37 -4.16 -3.68 8.18
CA LEU A 37 -5.27 -4.66 8.14
C LEU A 37 -5.58 -5.30 9.49
N LYS A 38 -4.58 -5.45 10.36
CA LYS A 38 -4.78 -5.89 11.75
C LYS A 38 -5.52 -4.84 12.57
N ASP A 39 -5.32 -3.56 12.25
CA ASP A 39 -6.07 -2.45 12.83
C ASP A 39 -7.41 -2.26 12.09
N THR A 40 -7.93 -1.03 12.07
CA THR A 40 -9.26 -0.68 11.59
C THR A 40 -9.27 -0.16 10.14
N ILE A 41 -8.13 -0.17 9.44
CA ILE A 41 -8.03 0.32 8.06
C ILE A 41 -8.57 -0.72 7.10
N ARG A 42 -9.59 -0.33 6.31
CA ARG A 42 -10.26 -1.18 5.31
C ARG A 42 -10.21 -0.62 3.90
N HIS A 43 -9.72 0.61 3.75
CA HIS A 43 -9.51 1.25 2.46
C HIS A 43 -8.01 1.31 2.17
N ILE A 44 -7.58 0.58 1.13
CA ILE A 44 -6.22 0.62 0.60
C ILE A 44 -6.27 1.36 -0.74
N ASP A 45 -5.56 2.47 -0.82
CA ASP A 45 -5.43 3.28 -2.02
C ASP A 45 -4.16 2.88 -2.78
N THR A 46 -4.33 2.50 -4.04
CA THR A 46 -3.26 2.04 -4.95
C THR A 46 -3.60 2.44 -6.39
N ALA A 47 -2.61 2.34 -7.28
CA ALA A 47 -2.78 2.60 -8.70
C ALA A 47 -1.80 1.76 -9.53
N SER A 48 -2.18 1.47 -10.77
CA SER A 48 -1.32 0.81 -11.76
C SER A 48 -0.04 1.62 -12.09
N SER A 49 -0.06 2.94 -11.88
CA SER A 49 1.11 3.79 -12.02
C SER A 49 2.14 3.62 -10.89
N TYR A 50 1.77 3.00 -9.76
CA TYR A 50 2.69 2.81 -8.63
C TYR A 50 3.61 1.62 -8.91
N GLY A 51 4.79 1.93 -9.46
CA GLY A 51 5.79 0.95 -9.85
C GLY A 51 5.29 0.03 -10.96
N LYS A 52 4.50 0.55 -11.90
CA LYS A 52 3.92 -0.20 -13.03
C LYS A 52 3.13 -1.45 -12.56
N GLY A 53 2.28 -1.27 -11.55
CA GLY A 53 1.45 -2.33 -10.95
C GLY A 53 2.16 -3.11 -9.83
N ARG A 54 3.40 -2.77 -9.48
CA ARG A 54 4.11 -3.44 -8.39
C ARG A 54 3.40 -3.28 -7.05
N SER A 55 2.82 -2.09 -6.77
CA SER A 55 2.04 -1.89 -5.55
C SER A 55 0.86 -2.87 -5.46
N GLU A 56 0.10 -3.02 -6.55
CA GLU A 56 -1.05 -3.94 -6.62
C GLU A 56 -0.62 -5.41 -6.38
N GLN A 57 0.52 -5.83 -6.92
CA GLN A 57 1.09 -7.17 -6.68
C GLN A 57 1.57 -7.42 -5.25
N ILE A 58 1.88 -6.37 -4.49
CA ILE A 58 2.25 -6.50 -3.07
C ILE A 58 1.00 -6.62 -2.20
N ILE A 59 -0.11 -5.99 -2.64
CA ILE A 59 -1.39 -5.97 -1.93
C ILE A 59 -2.18 -7.27 -2.13
N GLY A 60 -2.24 -7.78 -3.36
CA GLY A 60 -3.01 -8.98 -3.76
C GLY A 60 -2.27 -10.29 -3.54
#